data_AF-A0A818CX89-F1
#
_entry.id   AF-A0A818CX89-F1
#
_cell.length_a   1.000
_cell.length_b   1.000
_cell.length_c   1.000
_cell.angle_alpha   90.00
_cell.angle_beta   90.00
_cell.angle_gamma   90.00
#
_symmetry.space_group_name_H-M   'P 1'
#
loop_
_entity.id
_entity.type
_entity.pdbx_description
1 polymer ?
#
loop_
_entity_poly.entity_id
_entity_poly.type
_entity_poly.pdbx_seq_one_letter_code
_entity_poly.pdbx_strand_id
1 'polypeptide(L)'
;MSSRGVEVAGQWKVLDYPGYPECVDCEISIGCDAENPNQCYVSGQGVNTIMSEIKYDSESNEWERVHAISTCQHPSLRQMVLECGISSLVCDIRNFKVENGQYLLITLKNNVTVRLQRL
;
A
#
# COMPACT_ATOMS: atom_id res chain seq x y z
N MET A 1 -13.76 7.96 -17.80
CA MET A 1 -12.70 6.97 -17.49
C MET A 1 -12.81 6.65 -16.01
N SER A 2 -13.03 5.39 -15.64
CA SER A 2 -13.05 4.99 -14.23
C SER A 2 -11.62 5.13 -13.69
N SER A 3 -11.41 6.11 -12.81
CA SER A 3 -10.14 6.37 -12.16
C SER A 3 -9.97 5.37 -11.02
N ARG A 4 -9.40 4.19 -11.31
CA ARG A 4 -9.12 3.15 -10.30
C ARG A 4 -8.37 3.68 -9.08
N GLY A 5 -7.52 4.70 -9.26
CA GLY A 5 -6.85 5.40 -8.16
C GLY A 5 -7.81 6.08 -7.17
N VAL A 6 -8.91 6.69 -7.65
CA VAL A 6 -9.86 7.40 -6.77
C VAL A 6 -10.60 6.44 -5.83
N GLU A 7 -10.85 5.20 -6.26
CA GLU A 7 -11.52 4.20 -5.42
C GLU A 7 -10.63 3.74 -4.25
N VAL A 8 -9.31 3.66 -4.48
CA VAL A 8 -8.34 3.18 -3.49
C VAL A 8 -7.76 4.29 -2.62
N ALA A 9 -7.86 5.56 -3.03
CA ALA A 9 -7.38 6.68 -2.25
C ALA A 9 -8.10 6.76 -0.89
N GLY A 10 -7.37 6.98 0.21
CA GLY A 10 -7.91 7.04 1.56
C GLY A 10 -6.95 6.48 2.62
N GLN A 11 -7.41 6.49 3.87
CA GLN A 11 -6.72 5.83 4.99
C GLN A 11 -7.31 4.43 5.21
N TRP A 12 -6.42 3.48 5.48
CA TRP A 12 -6.73 2.07 5.53
C TRP A 12 -6.01 1.41 6.70
N LYS A 13 -6.69 0.53 7.41
CA LYS A 13 -6.14 -0.26 8.51
C LYS A 13 -5.97 -1.72 8.09
N VAL A 14 -4.79 -2.30 8.30
CA VAL A 14 -4.52 -3.71 7.99
C VAL A 14 -5.31 -4.62 8.93
N LEU A 15 -6.12 -5.51 8.36
CA LEU A 15 -6.88 -6.53 9.07
C LEU A 15 -6.19 -7.89 9.05
N ASP A 16 -5.55 -8.22 7.94
CA ASP A 16 -4.88 -9.51 7.76
C ASP A 16 -3.68 -9.35 6.83
N TYR A 17 -2.53 -9.88 7.26
CA TYR A 17 -1.31 -9.95 6.48
C TYR A 17 -0.56 -11.25 6.81
N PRO A 18 -0.82 -12.35 6.09
CA PRO A 18 -0.29 -13.69 6.42
C PRO A 18 1.24 -13.79 6.48
N GLY A 19 1.97 -12.94 5.74
CA GLY A 19 3.42 -12.90 5.75
C GLY A 19 4.03 -12.08 6.91
N TYR A 20 3.24 -11.18 7.51
CA TYR A 20 3.68 -10.26 8.57
C TYR A 20 2.49 -9.97 9.53
N PRO A 21 2.08 -10.92 10.38
CA PRO A 21 0.97 -10.74 11.32
C PRO A 21 1.15 -9.55 12.29
N GLU A 22 2.39 -9.17 12.57
CA GLU A 22 2.76 -7.95 13.30
C GLU A 22 2.23 -6.64 12.69
N CYS A 23 1.89 -6.66 11.39
CA CYS A 23 1.41 -5.50 10.66
C CYS A 23 -0.11 -5.37 10.73
N VAL A 24 -0.81 -6.31 11.34
CA VAL A 24 -2.22 -6.14 11.68
C VAL A 24 -2.37 -4.89 12.56
N ASP A 25 -3.43 -4.14 12.34
CA ASP A 25 -3.70 -2.83 12.92
C ASP A 25 -2.82 -1.66 12.43
N CYS A 26 -1.88 -1.88 11.50
CA CYS A 26 -1.13 -0.78 10.90
C CYS A 26 -2.01 0.07 9.99
N GLU A 27 -1.70 1.37 9.94
CA GLU A 27 -2.40 2.33 9.09
C GLU A 27 -1.57 2.69 7.85
N ILE A 28 -2.25 2.69 6.70
CA ILE A 28 -1.69 2.97 5.39
C ILE A 28 -2.56 4.04 4.74
N SER A 29 -1.92 5.07 4.20
CA SER A 29 -2.56 6.13 3.45
C SER A 29 -2.21 6.00 1.97
N ILE A 30 -3.23 5.98 1.12
CA ILE A 30 -3.09 5.97 -0.34
C ILE A 30 -3.60 7.31 -0.85
N GLY A 31 -2.71 8.10 -1.46
CA GLY A 31 -3.07 9.30 -2.23
C GLY A 31 -2.94 9.01 -3.73
N CYS A 32 -3.62 9.77 -4.58
CA CYS A 32 -3.42 9.68 -6.02
C CYS A 32 -3.21 11.06 -6.62
N ASP A 33 -2.45 11.12 -7.70
CA ASP A 33 -2.20 12.35 -8.44
C ASP A 33 -3.51 12.85 -9.06
N ALA A 34 -3.85 14.11 -8.80
CA ALA A 34 -5.04 14.76 -9.32
C ALA A 34 -5.01 14.93 -10.84
N GLU A 35 -3.82 15.09 -11.42
CA GLU A 35 -3.60 15.20 -12.86
C GLU A 35 -3.47 13.81 -13.52
N ASN A 36 -2.98 12.82 -12.76
CA ASN A 36 -2.79 11.44 -13.22
C ASN A 36 -3.47 10.43 -12.29
N PRO A 37 -4.78 10.14 -12.44
CA PRO A 37 -5.52 9.24 -11.56
C PRO A 37 -5.07 7.76 -11.60
N ASN A 38 -4.12 7.43 -12.48
CA ASN A 38 -3.46 6.13 -12.59
C ASN A 38 -2.12 6.09 -11.84
N GLN A 39 -1.74 7.17 -11.17
CA GLN A 39 -0.51 7.29 -10.38
C GLN A 39 -0.92 7.55 -8.93
N CYS A 40 -0.48 6.67 -8.03
CA CYS A 40 -0.82 6.74 -6.63
C CYS A 40 0.43 6.67 -5.75
N TYR A 41 0.36 7.33 -4.60
CA TYR A 41 1.38 7.37 -3.57
C TYR A 41 0.86 6.57 -2.40
N VAL A 42 1.51 5.45 -2.10
CA VAL A 42 1.20 4.64 -0.94
C VAL A 42 2.19 5.00 0.15
N SER A 43 1.65 5.31 1.32
CA SER A 43 2.45 5.61 2.50
C SER A 43 1.99 4.78 3.70
N GLY A 44 2.94 4.17 4.40
CA GLY A 44 2.70 3.59 5.71
C GLY A 44 2.96 4.64 6.78
N GLN A 45 1.99 4.87 7.67
CA GLN A 45 2.24 5.70 8.85
C GLN A 45 2.53 4.80 10.05
N GLY A 46 3.78 4.84 10.49
CA GLY A 46 4.26 4.23 11.72
C GLY A 46 5.27 5.15 12.40
N VAL A 47 6.34 4.61 12.99
CA VAL A 47 7.46 5.41 13.54
C VAL A 47 8.32 6.01 12.42
N ASN A 48 8.23 5.47 11.21
CA ASN A 48 8.90 5.94 10.00
C ASN A 48 7.88 6.11 8.86
N THR A 49 8.19 6.99 7.91
CA THR A 49 7.38 7.16 6.69
C THR A 49 8.07 6.43 5.56
N ILE A 50 7.40 5.40 5.04
CA ILE A 50 7.71 4.83 3.73
C ILE A 50 6.75 5.45 2.75
N MET A 51 7.25 6.01 1.67
CA MET A 51 6.45 6.52 0.56
C MET A 51 6.89 5.80 -0.70
N SER A 52 5.95 5.14 -1.38
CA SER A 52 6.20 4.59 -2.71
C SER A 52 5.20 5.13 -3.71
N GLU A 53 5.72 5.39 -4.89
CA GLU A 53 4.95 5.76 -6.05
C GLU A 53 4.69 4.50 -6.88
N ILE A 54 3.42 4.29 -7.18
CA ILE A 54 2.92 3.20 -8.01
C ILE A 54 2.10 3.77 -9.16
N LYS A 55 2.23 3.15 -10.33
CA LYS A 55 1.55 3.54 -11.56
C LYS A 55 0.80 2.34 -12.13
N TYR A 56 -0.45 2.55 -12.49
CA TYR A 56 -1.25 1.55 -13.17
C TYR A 56 -0.80 1.41 -14.63
N ASP A 57 -0.40 0.20 -15.01
CA ASP A 57 -0.14 -0.18 -16.39
C ASP A 57 -1.41 -0.80 -16.99
N SER A 58 -1.93 -0.16 -18.03
CA SER A 58 -3.13 -0.62 -18.73
C SER A 58 -2.90 -1.83 -19.62
N GLU A 59 -1.67 -2.11 -20.05
CA GLU A 59 -1.34 -3.25 -20.92
C GLU A 59 -1.35 -4.56 -20.12
N SER A 60 -0.68 -4.58 -18.97
CA SER A 60 -0.69 -5.72 -18.05
C SER A 60 -1.90 -5.75 -17.11
N ASN A 61 -2.64 -4.65 -16.96
CA ASN A 61 -3.72 -4.46 -15.98
C ASN A 61 -3.21 -4.67 -14.53
N GLU A 62 -1.97 -4.27 -14.27
CA GLU A 62 -1.28 -4.36 -12.97
C GLU A 62 -0.81 -2.97 -12.49
N TRP A 63 -0.47 -2.87 -11.20
CA TRP A 63 0.19 -1.70 -10.64
C TRP A 63 1.69 -1.94 -10.56
N GLU A 64 2.47 -1.06 -11.16
CA GLU A 64 3.92 -1.11 -11.18
C GLU A 64 4.51 -0.06 -10.24
N ARG A 65 5.52 -0.46 -9.47
CA ARG A 65 6.27 0.47 -8.64
C ARG A 65 7.22 1.29 -9.49
N VAL A 66 7.11 2.61 -9.37
CA VAL A 66 7.98 3.57 -10.05
C VAL A 66 9.13 3.99 -9.14
N HIS A 67 8.85 4.27 -7.86
CA HIS A 67 9.83 4.80 -6.92
C HIS A 67 9.49 4.44 -5.47
N ALA A 68 10.50 4.41 -4.57
CA ALA A 68 10.24 4.50 -3.13
C ALA A 68 11.33 5.24 -2.37
N ILE A 69 10.88 5.93 -1.33
CA ILE A 69 11.70 6.63 -0.36
C ILE A 69 11.31 6.14 1.03
N SER A 70 12.28 5.77 1.85
CA SER A 70 12.11 5.59 3.29
C SER A 70 12.82 6.74 4.00
N THR A 71 12.15 7.37 4.96
CA THR A 71 12.73 8.43 5.78
C THR A 71 13.28 7.93 7.12
N CYS A 72 13.53 6.62 7.27
CA CYS A 72 14.03 6.03 8.51
C CYS A 72 15.44 6.50 8.86
N GLN A 73 15.63 6.95 10.10
CA GLN A 73 16.93 7.39 10.61
C GLN A 73 17.37 6.70 11.92
N HIS A 74 16.69 5.64 12.40
CA HIS A 74 17.04 5.05 13.71
C HIS A 74 17.00 3.51 13.80
N PRO A 75 17.96 2.86 14.50
CA PRO A 75 18.30 1.45 14.26
C PRO A 75 17.59 0.41 15.17
N SER A 76 16.87 0.80 16.22
CA SER A 76 16.31 -0.15 17.20
C SER A 76 14.85 -0.57 16.92
N LEU A 77 14.71 -1.49 15.96
CA LEU A 77 14.00 -2.77 16.05
C LEU A 77 12.48 -2.87 16.25
N ARG A 78 11.74 -1.83 16.64
CA ARG A 78 10.27 -1.77 16.41
C ARG A 78 9.93 -1.10 15.08
N GLN A 79 10.86 -0.23 14.66
CA GLN A 79 10.94 0.43 13.37
C GLN A 79 11.17 -0.55 12.21
N MET A 80 11.98 -1.59 12.37
CA MET A 80 12.26 -2.55 11.28
C MET A 80 11.11 -3.51 10.98
N VAL A 81 10.23 -3.81 11.93
CA VAL A 81 9.16 -4.81 11.76
C VAL A 81 7.95 -4.19 11.04
N LEU A 82 7.58 -2.96 11.43
CA LEU A 82 6.62 -2.14 10.68
C LEU A 82 7.21 -1.72 9.33
N GLU A 83 8.48 -1.34 9.26
CA GLU A 83 9.05 -0.97 7.97
C GLU A 83 9.33 -2.14 7.05
N CYS A 84 9.86 -3.29 7.47
CA CYS A 84 10.07 -4.40 6.55
C CYS A 84 8.74 -5.03 6.12
N GLY A 85 7.77 -5.16 7.02
CA GLY A 85 6.44 -5.68 6.66
C GLY A 85 5.66 -4.71 5.76
N ILE A 86 5.55 -3.43 6.16
CA ILE A 86 4.87 -2.41 5.35
C ILE A 86 5.67 -2.03 4.10
N SER A 87 7.00 -1.98 4.15
CA SER A 87 7.83 -1.79 2.95
C SER A 87 7.63 -2.95 1.99
N SER A 88 7.64 -4.21 2.46
CA SER A 88 7.40 -5.36 1.57
C SER A 88 5.99 -5.29 0.97
N LEU A 89 4.97 -4.96 1.78
CA LEU A 89 3.61 -4.74 1.31
C LEU A 89 3.58 -3.69 0.19
N VAL A 90 4.20 -2.53 0.40
CA VAL A 90 4.20 -1.41 -0.53
C VAL A 90 5.06 -1.69 -1.77
N CYS A 91 6.19 -2.38 -1.61
CA CYS A 91 7.13 -2.70 -2.68
C CYS A 91 6.62 -3.77 -3.63
N ASP A 92 5.84 -4.71 -3.09
CA ASP A 92 5.38 -5.90 -3.81
C ASP A 92 3.92 -5.80 -4.24
N ILE A 93 3.28 -4.63 -4.17
CA ILE A 93 1.94 -4.44 -4.69
C ILE A 93 1.89 -4.85 -6.17
N ARG A 94 0.91 -5.69 -6.50
CA ARG A 94 0.58 -6.10 -7.86
C ARG A 94 -0.78 -5.56 -8.27
N ASN A 95 -1.77 -5.65 -7.36
CA ASN A 95 -3.13 -5.23 -7.66
C ASN A 95 -3.88 -4.73 -6.43
N PHE A 96 -4.86 -3.86 -6.68
CA PHE A 96 -5.85 -3.42 -5.70
C PHE A 96 -7.24 -3.87 -6.13
N LYS A 97 -8.06 -4.25 -5.15
CA LYS A 97 -9.48 -4.48 -5.34
C LYS A 97 -10.25 -3.91 -4.17
N VAL A 98 -11.14 -2.95 -4.44
CA VAL A 98 -12.06 -2.42 -3.44
C VAL A 98 -13.30 -3.31 -3.38
N GLU A 99 -13.71 -3.70 -2.18
CA GLU A 99 -14.94 -4.46 -1.95
C GLU A 99 -15.91 -3.65 -1.09
N ASN A 100 -17.11 -3.43 -1.64
CA ASN A 100 -18.21 -2.69 -1.01
C ASN A 100 -17.84 -1.28 -0.50
N GLY A 101 -16.78 -0.67 -1.04
CA GLY A 101 -16.25 0.63 -0.61
C GLY A 101 -15.62 0.64 0.79
N GLN A 102 -15.58 -0.49 1.48
CA GLN A 102 -15.18 -0.59 2.90
C GLN A 102 -13.92 -1.42 3.10
N TYR A 103 -13.62 -2.33 2.18
CA TYR A 103 -12.43 -3.18 2.24
C TYR A 103 -11.56 -2.95 1.03
N LEU A 104 -10.25 -2.98 1.25
CA LEU A 104 -9.25 -2.99 0.20
C LEU A 104 -8.48 -4.30 0.29
N LEU A 105 -8.48 -5.05 -0.81
CA LEU A 105 -7.63 -6.22 -0.99
C LEU A 105 -6.41 -5.80 -1.82
N ILE A 106 -5.23 -5.93 -1.22
CA ILE A 106 -3.96 -5.71 -1.90
C ILE A 106 -3.39 -7.08 -2.23
N THR A 107 -3.29 -7.40 -3.51
CA THR A 107 -2.59 -8.60 -3.98
C THR A 107 -1.12 -8.24 -4.19
N LEU A 108 -0.23 -9.00 -3.56
CA LEU A 108 1.21 -8.87 -3.71
C LEU A 108 1.72 -9.72 -4.88
N LYS A 109 2.93 -9.44 -5.35
CA LYS A 109 3.61 -10.19 -6.42
C LYS A 109 3.84 -11.67 -6.08
N ASN A 110 3.98 -11.99 -4.79
CA ASN A 110 4.05 -13.37 -4.30
C ASN A 110 2.67 -14.05 -4.16
N ASN A 111 1.60 -13.41 -4.64
CA ASN A 111 0.19 -13.83 -4.56
C ASN A 111 -0.39 -13.87 -3.13
N VAL A 112 0.30 -13.32 -2.13
CA VAL A 112 -0.31 -13.05 -0.82
C VAL A 112 -1.32 -11.92 -0.99
N THR A 113 -2.50 -12.09 -0.39
CA THR A 113 -3.52 -11.04 -0.33
C THR A 113 -3.52 -10.45 1.07
N VAL A 114 -3.35 -9.14 1.15
CA VAL A 114 -3.47 -8.35 2.38
C VAL A 114 -4.84 -7.71 2.38
N ARG A 115 -5.57 -7.85 3.50
CA ARG A 115 -6.91 -7.26 3.66
C ARG A 115 -6.83 -6.05 4.55
N LEU A 116 -7.37 -4.93 4.08
CA LEU A 116 -7.44 -3.68 4.81
C LEU A 116 -8.89 -3.22 4.92
N GLN A 117 -9.17 -2.42 5.95
CA GLN A 117 -10.45 -1.76 6.20
C GLN A 117 -10.31 -0.25 6.07
N ARG A 118 -11.30 0.40 5.49
CA ARG A 118 -11.40 1.86 5.44
C ARG A 118 -11.42 2.44 6.87
N LEU A 119 -10.68 3.51 7.10
CA LEU A 119 -10.78 4.35 8.31
C LEU A 119 -11.71 5.54 8.11
#